data_AF-A0A370LXB0-F1
#
_entry.id   AF-A0A370LXB0-F1
#
_cell.length_a   1.000
_cell.length_b   1.000
_cell.length_c   1.000
_cell.angle_alpha   90.00
_cell.angle_beta   90.00
_cell.angle_gamma   90.00
#
_symmetry.space_group_name_H-M   'P 1'
#
loop_
_entity.id
_entity.type
_entity.pdbx_description
1 polymer ?
#
loop_
_entity_poly.entity_id
_entity_poly.type
_entity_poly.pdbx_seq_one_letter_code
_entity_poly.pdbx_strand_id
1 'polypeptide(L)'
;MIQGFTIMQNSSMDIKTKYKVLLYSLVAVILATVPFSISSFQNGNELHILIHTCAIILSVFLSVVGVITYRSFKTTRLFLVMCAFVSICLAEITALSLLLLSTPPSFTNYDSLITHGLILLMLSFFAFGIFRKD
;
A
#
# COMPACT_ATOMS: atom_id res chain seq x y z
N MET A 1 12.00 17.88 -42.48
CA MET A 1 12.01 18.85 -41.37
C MET A 1 10.63 18.80 -40.73
N ILE A 2 10.42 17.93 -39.74
CA ILE A 2 9.15 17.82 -39.02
C ILE A 2 9.34 18.51 -37.68
N GLN A 3 8.62 19.62 -37.51
CA GLN A 3 8.60 20.48 -36.35
C GLN A 3 8.24 19.69 -35.09
N GLY A 4 8.90 20.10 -34.00
CA GLY A 4 8.86 19.43 -32.72
C GLY A 4 7.48 19.36 -32.09
N PHE A 5 7.25 18.23 -31.43
CA PHE A 5 6.25 18.08 -30.40
C PHE A 5 7.02 17.89 -29.08
N THR A 6 7.42 19.00 -28.47
CA THR A 6 7.88 18.99 -27.08
C THR A 6 6.68 18.66 -26.21
N ILE A 7 6.49 17.36 -25.93
CA ILE A 7 5.65 16.92 -24.82
C ILE A 7 6.33 17.47 -23.57
N MET A 8 5.93 18.66 -23.11
CA MET A 8 6.26 19.12 -21.77
C MET A 8 5.64 18.10 -20.81
N GLN A 9 6.47 17.19 -20.36
CA GLN A 9 6.15 16.13 -19.42
C GLN A 9 6.02 16.73 -18.02
N ASN A 10 4.99 17.54 -17.80
CA ASN A 10 4.67 18.03 -16.48
C ASN A 10 3.77 17.00 -15.78
N SER A 11 4.39 15.92 -15.30
CA SER A 11 3.72 14.94 -14.42
C SER A 11 4.30 14.99 -13.00
N SER A 12 4.72 16.18 -12.56
CA SER A 12 4.93 16.43 -11.14
C SER A 12 3.56 16.49 -10.48
N MET A 13 3.07 15.35 -9.98
CA MET A 13 1.90 15.34 -9.12
C MET A 13 2.13 16.32 -7.97
N ASP A 14 1.30 17.36 -7.89
CA ASP A 14 1.35 18.32 -6.80
C ASP A 14 1.19 17.61 -5.45
N ILE A 15 1.86 18.12 -4.42
CA ILE A 15 1.87 17.52 -3.08
C ILE A 15 0.45 17.42 -2.49
N LYS A 16 -0.42 18.37 -2.85
CA LYS A 16 -1.84 18.34 -2.50
C LYS A 16 -2.56 17.14 -3.11
N THR A 17 -2.24 16.79 -4.36
CA THR A 17 -2.81 15.62 -5.05
C THR A 17 -2.30 14.33 -4.45
N LYS A 18 -1.01 14.23 -4.13
CA LYS A 18 -0.42 13.07 -3.43
C LYS A 18 -1.12 12.83 -2.09
N TYR A 19 -1.34 13.90 -1.31
CA TYR A 19 -2.03 13.82 -0.03
C TYR A 19 -3.50 13.41 -0.18
N LYS A 20 -4.22 13.96 -1.17
CA LYS A 20 -5.60 13.55 -1.48
C LYS A 20 -5.69 12.06 -1.84
N VAL A 21 -4.79 11.56 -2.68
CA VAL A 21 -4.74 10.14 -3.05
C VAL A 21 -4.49 9.27 -1.81
N LEU A 22 -3.58 9.67 -0.94
CA LEU A 22 -3.34 8.98 0.34
C LEU A 22 -4.59 8.97 1.21
N LEU A 23 -5.26 10.12 1.35
CA LEU A 23 -6.47 10.25 2.17
C LEU A 23 -7.63 9.40 1.62
N TYR A 24 -7.85 9.40 0.30
CA TYR A 24 -8.86 8.53 -0.31
C TYR A 24 -8.54 7.04 -0.12
N SER A 25 -7.27 6.65 -0.27
CA SER A 25 -6.82 5.27 -0.02
C SER A 25 -7.04 4.88 1.44
N LEU A 26 -6.74 5.77 2.38
CA LEU A 26 -6.95 5.57 3.81
C LEU A 26 -8.44 5.35 4.11
N VAL A 27 -9.31 6.25 3.66
CA VAL A 27 -10.76 6.16 3.90
C VAL A 27 -11.34 4.90 3.28
N ALA A 28 -10.94 4.55 2.06
CA ALA A 28 -11.42 3.34 1.39
C ALA A 28 -11.05 2.06 2.16
N VAL A 29 -9.81 1.96 2.64
CA VAL A 29 -9.38 0.78 3.40
C VAL A 29 -10.05 0.73 4.77
N ILE A 30 -10.16 1.86 5.49
CA ILE A 30 -10.85 1.90 6.79
C ILE A 30 -12.30 1.44 6.64
N LEU A 31 -13.04 1.95 5.64
CA LEU A 31 -14.42 1.52 5.41
C LEU A 31 -14.51 0.02 5.09
N ALA A 32 -13.52 -0.53 4.38
CA ALA A 32 -13.45 -1.95 4.08
C ALA A 32 -13.11 -2.80 5.32
N THR A 33 -12.27 -2.32 6.25
CA THR A 33 -11.84 -3.07 7.44
C THR A 33 -12.74 -2.89 8.67
N VAL A 34 -13.57 -1.84 8.76
CA VAL A 34 -14.51 -1.63 9.88
C VAL A 34 -15.38 -2.86 10.23
N PRO A 35 -16.07 -3.54 9.30
CA PRO A 35 -16.90 -4.70 9.65
C PRO A 35 -16.07 -5.89 10.19
N PHE A 36 -14.79 -5.95 9.82
CA PHE A 36 -13.86 -7.02 10.15
C PHE A 36 -13.13 -6.80 11.48
N SER A 37 -12.86 -5.54 11.86
CA SER A 37 -12.18 -5.22 13.12
C SER A 37 -13.01 -5.56 14.36
N ILE A 38 -14.35 -5.47 14.29
CA ILE A 38 -15.24 -5.69 15.44
C ILE A 38 -15.12 -7.12 15.98
N SER A 39 -15.01 -8.12 15.10
CA SER A 39 -14.88 -9.53 15.50
C SER A 39 -13.52 -9.89 16.10
N SER A 40 -12.49 -9.09 15.82
CA SER A 40 -11.11 -9.44 16.15
C SER A 40 -10.55 -8.87 17.45
N PHE A 41 -11.15 -7.79 17.98
CA PHE A 41 -10.79 -7.25 19.31
C PHE A 41 -11.01 -8.28 20.43
N GLN A 42 -11.89 -9.26 20.21
CA GLN A 42 -12.21 -10.27 21.20
C GLN A 42 -11.16 -11.39 21.29
N ASN A 43 -10.23 -11.50 20.33
CA ASN A 43 -9.29 -12.63 20.19
C ASN A 43 -7.82 -12.30 20.49
N GLY A 44 -7.50 -11.07 20.94
CA GLY A 44 -6.12 -10.70 21.35
C GLY A 44 -5.09 -10.50 20.23
N ASN A 45 -5.50 -10.52 18.96
CA ASN A 45 -4.62 -10.37 17.78
C ASN A 45 -4.54 -8.92 17.27
N GLU A 46 -4.82 -7.94 18.12
CA GLU A 46 -5.01 -6.53 17.74
C GLU A 46 -3.79 -5.93 17.02
N LEU A 47 -2.57 -6.22 17.51
CA LEU A 47 -1.34 -5.69 16.92
C LEU A 47 -1.06 -6.25 15.53
N HIS A 48 -1.33 -7.54 15.31
CA HIS A 48 -1.08 -8.19 14.03
C HIS A 48 -2.03 -7.63 12.96
N ILE A 49 -3.30 -7.42 13.33
CA ILE A 49 -4.31 -6.80 12.47
C ILE A 49 -4.00 -5.34 12.16
N LEU A 50 -3.50 -4.58 13.15
CA LEU A 50 -3.10 -3.20 12.95
C LEU A 50 -1.97 -3.10 11.93
N ILE A 51 -0.94 -3.95 12.05
CA ILE A 51 0.20 -3.96 11.13
C ILE A 51 -0.26 -4.33 9.71
N HIS A 52 -1.06 -5.38 9.56
CA HIS A 52 -1.64 -5.74 8.26
C HIS A 52 -2.46 -4.60 7.67
N THR A 53 -3.31 -3.95 8.47
CA THR A 53 -4.15 -2.83 8.00
C THR A 53 -3.30 -1.66 7.52
N CYS A 54 -2.26 -1.28 8.26
CA CYS A 54 -1.31 -0.24 7.86
C CYS A 54 -0.54 -0.61 6.59
N ALA A 55 -0.08 -1.86 6.47
CA ALA A 55 0.62 -2.35 5.28
C ALA A 55 -0.30 -2.35 4.04
N ILE A 56 -1.58 -2.71 4.20
CA ILE A 56 -2.59 -2.62 3.12
C ILE A 56 -2.79 -1.17 2.69
N ILE A 57 -2.98 -0.24 3.63
CA ILE A 57 -3.16 1.18 3.30
C ILE A 57 -1.97 1.71 2.50
N LEU A 58 -0.75 1.44 2.96
CA LEU A 58 0.48 1.89 2.30
C LEU A 58 0.65 1.24 0.93
N SER A 59 0.45 -0.08 0.81
CA SER A 59 0.59 -0.79 -0.46
C SER A 59 -0.46 -0.39 -1.51
N VAL A 60 -1.71 -0.11 -1.11
CA VAL A 60 -2.74 0.46 -2.00
C VAL A 60 -2.32 1.85 -2.47
N PHE A 61 -1.91 2.73 -1.55
CA PHE A 61 -1.43 4.07 -1.89
C PHE A 61 -0.27 4.02 -2.90
N LEU A 62 0.74 3.18 -2.62
CA LEU A 62 1.91 3.01 -3.49
C LEU A 62 1.56 2.40 -4.84
N SER A 63 0.58 1.49 -4.89
CA SER A 63 0.07 0.92 -6.14
C SER A 63 -0.59 1.99 -7.01
N VAL A 64 -1.45 2.84 -6.42
CA VAL A 64 -2.11 3.93 -7.15
C VAL A 64 -1.08 4.94 -7.66
N VAL A 65 -0.12 5.35 -6.83
CA VAL A 65 0.98 6.23 -7.26
C VAL A 65 1.81 5.56 -8.35
N GLY A 66 2.10 4.27 -8.22
CA GLY A 66 2.81 3.47 -9.22
C GLY A 66 2.09 3.48 -10.57
N VAL A 67 0.77 3.31 -10.58
CA VAL A 67 -0.05 3.40 -11.81
C VAL A 67 0.04 4.79 -12.44
N ILE A 68 -0.11 5.86 -11.64
CA ILE A 68 -0.06 7.24 -12.15
C ILE A 68 1.32 7.53 -12.77
N THR A 69 2.39 7.18 -12.06
CA THR A 69 3.77 7.38 -12.52
C THR A 69 4.08 6.53 -13.75
N TYR A 70 3.64 5.26 -13.78
CA TYR A 70 3.82 4.41 -14.96
C TYR A 70 3.09 4.97 -16.19
N ARG A 71 1.86 5.48 -16.04
CA ARG A 71 1.13 6.11 -17.16
C ARG A 71 1.86 7.33 -17.72
N SER A 72 2.63 8.03 -16.89
CA SER A 72 3.32 9.27 -17.26
C SER A 72 4.67 9.03 -17.94
N PHE A 73 5.45 8.05 -17.48
CA PHE A 73 6.81 7.79 -17.98
C PHE A 73 6.94 6.54 -18.84
N LYS A 74 6.00 5.58 -18.75
CA LYS A 74 5.92 4.33 -19.53
C LYS A 74 7.22 3.50 -19.58
N THR A 75 8.02 3.51 -18.52
CA THR A 75 9.25 2.69 -18.46
C THR A 75 8.97 1.30 -17.86
N THR A 76 9.69 0.29 -18.35
CA THR A 76 9.61 -1.09 -17.84
C THR A 76 9.98 -1.21 -16.37
N ARG A 77 10.95 -0.41 -15.91
CA ARG A 77 11.35 -0.33 -14.49
C ARG A 77 10.17 0.10 -13.60
N LEU A 78 9.44 1.14 -13.99
CA LEU A 78 8.28 1.63 -13.23
C LEU A 78 7.12 0.65 -13.25
N PHE A 79 6.93 -0.07 -14.36
CA PHE A 79 5.95 -1.15 -14.44
C PHE A 79 6.21 -2.24 -13.42
N LEU A 80 7.45 -2.73 -13.31
CA LEU A 80 7.81 -3.77 -12.34
C LEU A 80 7.61 -3.31 -10.90
N VAL A 81 7.96 -2.05 -10.59
CA VAL A 81 7.73 -1.46 -9.27
C VAL A 81 6.23 -1.37 -8.93
N MET A 82 5.41 -0.95 -9.90
CA MET A 82 3.95 -0.95 -9.75
C MET A 82 3.42 -2.37 -9.47
N CYS A 83 3.84 -3.37 -10.25
CA CYS A 83 3.46 -4.76 -10.02
C CYS A 83 3.89 -5.27 -8.64
N ALA A 84 5.07 -4.89 -8.17
CA ALA A 84 5.54 -5.27 -6.84
C ALA A 84 4.61 -4.75 -5.73
N PHE A 85 4.18 -3.48 -5.78
CA PHE A 85 3.25 -2.93 -4.79
C PHE A 85 1.87 -3.59 -4.85
N VAL A 86 1.38 -3.90 -6.05
CA VAL A 86 0.10 -4.60 -6.22
C VAL A 86 0.19 -6.02 -5.64
N SER A 87 1.27 -6.75 -5.90
CA SER A 87 1.47 -8.09 -5.34
C SER A 87 1.56 -8.07 -3.82
N ILE A 88 2.24 -7.09 -3.23
CA ILE A 88 2.30 -6.91 -1.77
C ILE A 88 0.91 -6.63 -1.21
N CYS A 89 0.12 -5.77 -1.88
CA CYS A 89 -1.24 -5.46 -1.46
C CYS A 89 -2.12 -6.72 -1.42
N LEU A 90 -2.07 -7.55 -2.46
CA LEU A 90 -2.80 -8.82 -2.50
C LEU A 90 -2.33 -9.80 -1.42
N ALA A 91 -1.02 -9.89 -1.18
CA ALA A 91 -0.46 -10.73 -0.13
C ALA A 91 -0.96 -10.31 1.27
N GLU A 92 -0.97 -9.02 1.57
CA GLU A 92 -1.45 -8.51 2.87
C GLU A 92 -2.98 -8.69 3.05
N ILE A 93 -3.77 -8.46 2.00
CA ILE A 93 -5.23 -8.70 2.04
C ILE A 93 -5.54 -10.17 2.28
N THR A 94 -4.83 -11.08 1.60
CA THR A 94 -5.02 -12.53 1.77
C THR A 94 -4.57 -12.99 3.16
N ALA A 95 -3.45 -12.46 3.68
CA ALA A 95 -2.99 -12.73 5.04
C ALA A 95 -4.01 -12.27 6.09
N LEU A 96 -4.55 -11.05 5.96
CA LEU A 96 -5.59 -10.54 6.84
C LEU A 96 -6.87 -11.39 6.78
N SER A 97 -7.30 -11.77 5.57
CA SER A 97 -8.49 -12.60 5.38
C SER A 97 -8.34 -13.98 6.04
N LEU A 98 -7.16 -14.59 5.93
CA LEU A 98 -6.84 -15.86 6.56
C LEU A 98 -6.83 -15.75 8.09
N LEU A 99 -6.27 -14.66 8.62
CA LEU A 99 -6.26 -14.37 10.05
C LEU A 99 -7.68 -14.25 10.62
N LEU A 100 -8.61 -13.66 9.86
CA LEU A 100 -10.00 -13.50 10.28
C LEU A 100 -10.85 -14.77 10.21
N LEU A 101 -10.58 -15.64 9.23
CA LEU A 101 -11.38 -16.85 9.02
C LEU A 101 -10.94 -18.01 9.93
N SER A 102 -9.73 -17.97 10.48
CA SER A 102 -9.15 -19.08 11.23
C SER A 102 -9.50 -19.03 12.73
N THR A 103 -10.02 -20.14 13.28
CA THR A 103 -10.37 -20.33 14.70
C THR A 103 -9.82 -21.70 15.20
N PRO A 104 -9.15 -21.80 16.37
CA PRO A 104 -7.78 -21.41 16.78
C PRO A 104 -6.72 -22.57 16.67
N PRO A 105 -5.44 -22.44 17.11
CA PRO A 105 -4.71 -21.25 17.55
C PRO A 105 -3.48 -20.89 16.69
N SER A 106 -3.10 -19.62 16.79
CA SER A 106 -1.71 -19.12 16.73
C SER A 106 -0.90 -19.34 15.45
N PHE A 107 -1.23 -18.59 14.38
CA PHE A 107 -0.19 -18.12 13.44
C PHE A 107 0.40 -16.76 13.84
N THR A 108 0.14 -16.31 15.07
CA THR A 108 0.85 -15.18 15.71
C THR A 108 2.23 -15.63 16.18
N ASN A 109 3.02 -16.18 15.26
CA ASN A 109 4.44 -16.39 15.51
C ASN A 109 5.14 -15.03 15.45
N TYR A 110 6.06 -14.79 16.39
CA TYR A 110 6.87 -13.56 16.38
C TYR A 110 7.58 -13.33 15.04
N ASP A 111 7.93 -14.41 14.34
CA ASP A 111 8.49 -14.37 12.99
C ASP A 111 7.54 -13.75 11.96
N SER A 112 6.25 -14.13 11.99
CA SER A 112 5.22 -13.51 11.16
C SER A 112 5.06 -12.02 11.50
N LEU A 113 5.04 -11.67 12.78
CA LEU A 113 4.96 -10.26 13.19
C LEU A 113 6.14 -9.43 12.68
N ILE A 114 7.36 -9.97 12.79
CA ILE A 114 8.59 -9.30 12.34
C ILE A 114 8.60 -9.15 10.82
N THR A 115 8.28 -10.20 10.08
CA THR A 115 8.27 -10.17 8.61
C THR A 115 7.28 -9.14 8.06
N HIS A 116 6.05 -9.10 8.56
CA HIS A 116 5.06 -8.09 8.18
C HIS A 116 5.46 -6.69 8.66
N GLY A 117 6.10 -6.57 9.82
CA GLY A 117 6.69 -5.32 10.30
C GLY A 117 7.79 -4.78 9.38
N LEU A 118 8.65 -5.65 8.84
CA LEU A 118 9.70 -5.28 7.88
C LEU A 118 9.10 -4.85 6.53
N ILE A 119 8.03 -5.51 6.07
CA ILE A 119 7.28 -5.10 4.88
C ILE A 119 6.69 -3.69 5.09
N LEU A 120 6.05 -3.45 6.23
CA LEU A 120 5.51 -2.13 6.59
C LEU A 120 6.61 -1.07 6.61
N LEU A 121 7.78 -1.37 7.19
CA LEU A 121 8.92 -0.46 7.23
C LEU A 121 9.41 -0.12 5.81
N MET A 122 9.55 -1.12 4.95
CA MET A 122 9.94 -0.93 3.54
C MET A 122 8.93 -0.05 2.79
N LEU A 123 7.62 -0.32 2.93
CA LEU A 123 6.57 0.48 2.31
C LEU A 123 6.58 1.93 2.85
N SER A 124 6.86 2.11 4.13
CA SER A 124 6.95 3.43 4.76
C SER A 124 8.10 4.27 4.18
N PHE A 125 9.28 3.67 3.97
CA PHE A 125 10.39 4.36 3.32
C PHE A 125 10.07 4.73 1.87
N PHE A 126 9.38 3.84 1.16
CA PHE A 126 8.98 4.14 -0.22
C PHE A 126 7.95 5.27 -0.28
N ALA A 127 6.97 5.25 0.62
CA ALA A 127 5.99 6.32 0.75
C ALA A 127 6.65 7.65 1.14
N PHE A 128 7.59 7.64 2.09
CA PHE A 128 8.37 8.81 2.47
C PHE A 128 9.15 9.38 1.27
N GLY A 129 9.78 8.51 0.46
CA GLY A 129 10.47 8.89 -0.76
C GLY A 129 9.57 9.60 -1.79
N ILE A 130 8.28 9.27 -1.85
CA ILE A 130 7.31 9.94 -2.74
C ILE A 130 6.98 11.37 -2.26
N PHE A 131 6.98 11.60 -0.95
CA PHE A 131 6.69 12.91 -0.35
C PHE A 131 7.92 13.81 -0.23
N ARG A 132 9.13 13.24 -0.24
CA ARG A 132 10.36 14.02 -0.25
C ARG A 132 10.38 14.92 -1.50
N LYS A 133 10.40 16.24 -1.28
CA LYS A 133 10.73 17.22 -2.32
C LYS A 133 12.25 17.32 -2.37
N ASP A 134 12.85 16.70 -3.37
CA ASP A 134 14.18 17.12 -3.83
C ASP A 134 14.02 18.34 -4.74
#